data_AF-M4B9X5-F1
#
_entry.id   AF-M4B9X5-F1
#
_cell.length_a   1.000
_cell.length_b   1.000
_cell.length_c   1.000
_cell.angle_alpha   90.00
_cell.angle_beta   90.00
_cell.angle_gamma   90.00
#
_symmetry.space_group_name_H-M   'P 1'
#
loop_
_entity.id
_entity.type
_entity.pdbx_description
1 polymer ?
#
loop_
_entity_poly.entity_id
_entity_poly.type
_entity_poly.pdbx_seq_one_letter_code
_entity_poly.pdbx_strand_id
1 'polypeptide(L)'
;MPHIKSYVRFNPSKEESGELDWAILTSSNLSKAAWGTLQKNKTQFMIRSYELGVMFLPPVLARQNRDGAPPRLVTIGSKAAERSSAAASRNSSTELLLTLPMTSPGSGT
;
A
#
# COMPACT_ATOMS: atom_id res chain seq x y z
N MET A 1 1.46 10.86 19.21
CA MET A 1 1.79 9.42 19.28
C MET A 1 1.16 8.71 18.09
N PRO A 2 1.86 7.82 17.35
CA PRO A 2 1.30 7.21 16.14
C PRO A 2 0.18 6.21 16.46
N HIS A 3 -0.96 6.34 15.77
CA HIS A 3 -2.09 5.42 15.83
C HIS A 3 -2.35 4.71 14.48
N ILE A 4 -1.47 4.92 13.51
CA ILE A 4 -1.47 4.27 12.20
C ILE A 4 -0.86 2.86 12.29
N LYS A 5 -1.39 1.90 11.51
CA LYS A 5 -0.84 0.55 11.41
C LYS A 5 -0.50 0.30 9.96
N SER A 6 0.79 0.08 9.72
CA SER A 6 1.34 -0.13 8.39
C SER A 6 2.25 -1.34 8.40
N TYR A 7 2.08 -2.22 7.43
CA TYR A 7 2.91 -3.39 7.21
C TYR A 7 3.56 -3.25 5.85
N VAL A 8 4.88 -3.43 5.78
CA VAL A 8 5.63 -3.25 4.53
C VAL A 8 6.61 -4.39 4.35
N ARG A 9 6.88 -4.75 3.10
CA ARG A 9 8.00 -5.63 2.77
C ARG A 9 9.17 -4.80 2.27
N PHE A 10 10.15 -4.66 3.15
CA PHE A 10 11.44 -4.07 2.85
C PHE A 10 12.40 -5.14 2.32
N ASN A 11 13.10 -4.86 1.23
CA ASN A 11 14.13 -5.75 0.69
C ASN A 11 15.52 -5.22 1.04
N PRO A 12 16.25 -5.86 1.98
CA PRO A 12 17.56 -5.37 2.42
C PRO A 12 18.68 -5.64 1.39
N SER A 13 18.54 -6.67 0.55
CA SER A 13 19.59 -7.07 -0.41
C SER A 13 19.66 -6.15 -1.63
N LYS A 14 18.58 -5.41 -1.90
CA LYS A 14 18.61 -4.24 -2.79
C LYS A 14 19.08 -3.04 -1.97
N GLU A 15 20.34 -3.04 -1.54
CA GLU A 15 20.95 -1.88 -0.84
C GLU A 15 20.93 -0.60 -1.70
N GLU A 16 20.65 -0.73 -2.99
CA GLU A 16 20.02 0.34 -3.75
C GLU A 16 18.63 0.64 -3.18
N SER A 17 18.60 1.58 -2.26
CA SER A 17 17.78 2.77 -2.47
C SER A 17 16.35 2.76 -1.90
N GLY A 18 15.94 1.86 -0.99
CA GLY A 18 14.73 2.08 -0.17
C GLY A 18 13.41 1.82 -0.89
N GLU A 19 13.41 0.84 -1.80
CA GLU A 19 12.19 0.34 -2.42
C GLU A 19 11.43 -0.66 -1.56
N LEU A 20 10.13 -0.73 -1.77
CA LEU A 20 9.21 -1.64 -1.11
C LEU A 20 8.56 -2.57 -2.15
N ASP A 21 8.56 -3.87 -1.89
CA ASP A 21 7.88 -4.84 -2.75
C ASP A 21 6.35 -4.69 -2.65
N TRP A 22 5.85 -4.33 -1.46
CA TRP A 22 4.46 -3.99 -1.19
C TRP A 22 4.31 -3.24 0.15
N ALA A 23 3.19 -2.55 0.33
CA ALA A 23 2.77 -1.96 1.59
C ALA A 23 1.28 -2.15 1.83
N ILE A 24 0.89 -2.25 3.10
CA ILE A 24 -0.49 -2.34 3.57
C ILE A 24 -0.70 -1.25 4.62
N LEU A 25 -1.75 -0.45 4.42
CA LEU A 25 -2.27 0.48 5.42
C LEU A 25 -3.60 -0.07 5.93
N THR A 26 -3.74 -0.28 7.24
CA THR A 26 -4.88 -1.00 7.81
C THR A 26 -5.29 -0.48 9.19
N SER A 27 -6.50 -0.80 9.62
CA SER A 27 -6.93 -0.69 11.02
C SER A 27 -6.32 -1.79 11.91
N SER A 28 -5.89 -2.91 11.33
CA SER A 28 -5.42 -4.10 12.05
C SER A 28 -4.16 -3.85 12.87
N ASN A 29 -4.27 -4.00 14.19
CA ASN A 29 -3.11 -4.17 15.06
C ASN A 29 -2.45 -5.54 14.89
N LEU A 30 -1.20 -5.69 15.36
CA LEU A 30 -0.52 -7.00 15.40
C LEU A 30 -1.11 -7.88 16.50
N SER A 31 -2.25 -8.51 16.21
CA SER A 31 -2.94 -9.40 17.15
C SER A 31 -3.65 -10.55 16.43
N LYS A 32 -3.87 -11.65 17.14
CA LYS A 32 -4.65 -12.79 16.63
C LYS A 32 -6.12 -12.45 16.40
N ALA A 33 -6.65 -11.45 17.10
CA ALA A 33 -8.03 -11.02 16.92
C ALA A 33 -8.23 -10.36 15.55
N ALA A 34 -7.28 -9.51 15.14
CA ALA A 34 -7.27 -8.79 13.88
C ALA A 34 -6.83 -9.67 12.69
N TRP A 35 -5.72 -10.41 12.83
CA TRP A 35 -5.13 -11.18 11.72
C TRP A 35 -5.59 -12.64 11.65
N GLY A 36 -6.26 -13.11 12.69
CA GLY A 36 -6.72 -14.48 12.79
C GLY A 36 -5.64 -15.49 13.20
N THR A 37 -6.07 -16.72 13.45
CA THR A 37 -5.21 -17.85 13.77
C THR A 37 -5.82 -19.15 13.26
N LEU A 38 -4.98 -20.08 12.82
CA LEU A 38 -5.40 -21.45 12.52
C LEU A 38 -5.72 -22.20 13.83
N GLN A 39 -6.83 -22.93 13.82
CA GLN A 39 -7.35 -23.72 14.94
C GLN A 39 -7.82 -25.10 14.44
N LYS A 40 -8.27 -25.96 15.36
CA LYS A 40 -8.82 -27.30 15.08
C LYS A 40 -7.96 -28.08 14.08
N ASN A 41 -6.70 -28.35 14.44
CA ASN A 41 -5.74 -29.04 13.58
C ASN A 41 -5.55 -28.39 12.19
N LYS A 42 -5.53 -27.04 12.15
CA LYS A 42 -5.34 -26.23 10.93
C LYS A 42 -6.50 -26.31 9.91
N THR A 43 -7.67 -26.78 10.33
CA THR A 43 -8.87 -26.85 9.46
C THR A 43 -9.75 -25.61 9.53
N GLN A 44 -9.57 -24.76 10.55
CA GLN A 44 -10.37 -23.55 10.72
C GLN A 44 -9.44 -22.33 10.87
N PHE A 45 -9.67 -21.29 10.08
CA PHE A 45 -9.05 -19.98 10.25
C PHE A 45 -10.05 -19.03 10.90
N MET A 46 -9.70 -18.52 12.10
CA MET A 46 -10.64 -17.77 12.93
C MET A 46 -10.13 -16.35 13.19
N ILE A 47 -10.95 -15.35 12.87
CA ILE A 47 -10.75 -13.90 13.08
C ILE A 47 -11.83 -13.40 14.07
N ARG A 48 -11.48 -12.48 14.98
CA ARG A 48 -12.38 -11.98 16.05
C ARG A 48 -12.73 -10.49 15.92
N SER A 49 -12.14 -9.79 14.97
CA SER A 49 -12.30 -8.35 14.79
C SER A 49 -12.64 -8.03 13.34
N TYR A 50 -13.49 -7.02 13.13
CA TYR A 50 -13.69 -6.43 11.83
C TYR A 50 -12.57 -5.43 11.58
N GLU A 51 -11.81 -5.64 10.51
CA GLU A 51 -10.68 -4.81 10.14
C GLU A 51 -10.74 -4.53 8.64
N LEU A 52 -10.23 -3.38 8.23
CA LEU A 52 -10.16 -3.00 6.82
C LEU A 52 -8.84 -2.28 6.54
N GLY A 53 -8.30 -2.52 5.35
CA GLY A 53 -7.10 -1.86 4.87
C GLY A 53 -7.00 -1.85 3.36
N VAL A 54 -6.02 -1.11 2.87
CA VAL A 54 -5.66 -1.04 1.45
C VAL A 54 -4.24 -1.55 1.25
N MET A 55 -4.01 -2.22 0.12
CA MET A 55 -2.72 -2.77 -0.24
C MET A 55 -2.19 -2.12 -1.51
N PHE A 56 -0.96 -1.64 -1.44
CA PHE A 56 -0.19 -1.08 -2.55
C PHE A 56 0.72 -2.16 -3.10
N LEU A 57 0.39 -2.66 -4.29
CA LEU A 57 1.12 -3.72 -4.98
C LEU A 57 1.55 -3.23 -6.38
N PRO A 58 2.86 -3.05 -6.64
CA PRO A 58 3.35 -2.49 -7.90
C PRO A 58 2.81 -3.18 -9.17
N PRO A 59 2.74 -4.53 -9.26
CA PRO A 59 2.11 -5.19 -10.42
C PRO A 59 0.65 -4.84 -10.67
N VAL A 60 -0.14 -4.57 -9.62
CA VAL A 60 -1.57 -4.23 -9.76
C VAL A 60 -1.72 -2.78 -10.20
N LEU A 61 -0.91 -1.89 -9.63
CA LEU A 61 -0.88 -0.48 -10.01
C LEU A 61 -0.35 -0.29 -11.44
N ALA A 62 0.62 -1.11 -11.88
CA ALA A 62 1.14 -1.10 -13.24
C ALA A 62 0.06 -1.43 -14.30
N ARG A 63 -0.86 -2.36 -14.00
CA ARG A 63 -1.95 -2.71 -14.92
C ARG A 63 -2.89 -1.55 -15.23
N GLN A 64 -2.99 -0.58 -14.33
CA GLN A 64 -3.79 0.62 -14.53
C GLN A 64 -3.07 1.66 -15.39
N ASN A 65 -1.75 1.53 -15.56
CA ASN A 65 -0.91 2.49 -16.27
C ASN A 65 -0.37 1.85 -17.57
N ARG A 66 -1.22 1.80 -18.62
CA ARG A 66 -0.93 1.05 -19.87
C ARG A 66 0.25 1.59 -20.67
N ASP A 67 0.62 2.85 -20.47
CA ASP A 67 1.60 3.55 -21.32
C ASP A 67 2.84 4.05 -20.55
N GLY A 68 3.02 3.61 -19.29
CA GLY A 68 4.07 4.11 -18.39
C GLY A 68 5.00 3.04 -17.82
N ALA A 69 6.13 3.47 -17.28
CA ALA A 69 6.99 2.62 -16.46
C ALA A 69 6.19 2.08 -15.25
N PRO A 70 6.45 0.85 -14.78
CA PRO A 70 5.73 0.29 -13.64
C PRO A 70 5.94 1.17 -12.41
N PRO A 71 4.87 1.52 -11.67
CA PRO A 71 4.97 2.35 -10.48
C PRO A 71 5.85 1.66 -9.44
N ARG A 72 6.77 2.40 -8.84
CA ARG A 72 7.67 1.90 -7.78
C ARG A 72 7.22 2.47 -6.45
N LEU A 73 7.20 1.64 -5.41
CA LEU A 73 6.94 2.09 -4.05
C LEU A 73 8.28 2.31 -3.36
N VAL A 74 8.52 3.52 -2.87
CA VAL A 74 9.81 3.94 -2.30
C VAL A 74 9.60 4.64 -0.96
N THR A 75 10.55 4.50 -0.04
CA THR A 75 10.54 5.22 1.23
C THR A 75 11.04 6.65 1.02
N ILE A 76 10.39 7.61 1.68
CA ILE A 76 10.79 9.02 1.61
C ILE A 76 12.19 9.18 2.23
N GLY A 77 13.05 9.96 1.56
CA GLY A 77 14.44 10.18 2.00
C GLY A 77 15.39 9.04 1.65
N SER A 78 14.94 8.06 0.86
CA SER A 78 15.81 7.01 0.33
C SER A 78 16.43 7.41 -1.01
N LYS A 79 17.55 6.78 -1.35
CA LYS A 79 18.22 6.98 -2.64
C LYS A 79 17.30 6.64 -3.84
N ALA A 80 16.25 5.82 -3.70
CA ALA A 80 15.34 5.45 -4.80
C ALA A 80 14.37 6.59 -5.03
N ALA A 81 13.92 7.23 -3.95
CA ALA A 81 13.08 8.40 -4.03
C ALA A 81 13.82 9.54 -4.76
N GLU A 82 15.10 9.76 -4.47
CA GLU A 82 15.94 10.75 -5.17
C GLU A 82 16.10 10.46 -6.67
N ARG A 83 16.30 9.18 -7.05
CA ARG A 83 16.36 8.78 -8.46
C ARG A 83 15.02 8.91 -9.17
N SER A 84 13.92 8.67 -8.45
CA SER A 84 12.57 8.78 -8.99
C SER A 84 12.17 10.25 -9.20
N SER A 85 12.55 11.16 -8.30
CA SER A 85 12.33 12.61 -8.48
C SER A 85 13.22 13.20 -9.59
N ALA A 86 14.46 12.72 -9.72
CA ALA A 86 15.34 13.11 -10.82
C ALA A 86 14.85 12.62 -12.20
N ALA A 87 14.18 11.46 -12.25
CA ALA A 87 13.54 10.95 -13.47
C ALA A 87 12.22 11.69 -13.79
N ALA A 88 11.42 12.04 -12.77
CA ALA A 88 10.17 12.80 -12.94
C ALA A 88 10.41 14.25 -13.40
N SER A 89 11.52 14.88 -13.00
CA SER A 89 11.91 16.22 -13.47
C SER A 89 12.14 16.29 -15.00
N ARG A 90 12.39 15.15 -15.66
CA ARG A 90 12.56 15.09 -17.13
C ARG A 90 11.25 14.91 -17.91
N ASN A 91 10.19 14.38 -17.29
CA ASN A 91 8.89 14.14 -17.93
C ASN A 91 7.77 14.71 -17.05
N SER A 92 7.31 15.91 -17.41
CA SER A 92 6.25 16.65 -16.70
C SER A 92 4.93 15.87 -16.62
N SER A 93 4.30 15.97 -15.43
CA SER A 93 2.89 15.72 -15.10
C SER A 93 2.36 14.28 -15.07
N THR A 94 2.50 13.60 -13.92
CA THR A 94 1.41 12.79 -13.33
C THR A 94 1.64 12.64 -11.81
N GLU A 95 1.17 13.60 -11.02
CA GLU A 95 0.93 13.33 -9.60
C GLU A 95 -0.37 12.53 -9.47
N LEU A 96 -0.27 11.32 -8.92
CA LEU A 96 -1.43 10.48 -8.64
C LEU A 96 -2.10 10.99 -7.36
N LEU A 97 -2.86 12.08 -7.48
CA LEU A 97 -3.79 12.56 -6.47
C LEU A 97 -4.92 11.52 -6.34
N LEU A 98 -4.86 10.70 -5.29
CA LEU A 98 -5.95 9.83 -4.85
C LEU A 98 -7.15 10.69 -4.41
N THR A 99 -7.92 11.18 -5.37
CA THR A 99 -9.22 11.79 -5.12
C THR A 99 -10.23 10.67 -4.94
N LEU A 100 -10.70 10.49 -3.71
CA LEU A 100 -11.80 9.58 -3.40
C LEU A 100 -13.08 10.13 -4.05
N PRO A 101 -13.80 9.35 -4.89
CA PRO A 101 -15.11 9.77 -5.37
C PRO A 101 -16.13 9.57 -4.23
N MET A 102 -16.47 10.63 -3.51
CA MET A 102 -17.65 10.67 -2.66
C MET A 102 -18.72 11.54 -3.33
N THR A 103 -19.52 10.95 -4.21
CA THR A 103 -20.85 11.50 -4.53
C THR A 103 -21.88 10.75 -3.70
N SER A 104 -22.33 11.40 -2.62
CA SER A 104 -23.51 10.99 -1.85
C SER A 104 -24.75 11.02 -2.76
N PRO A 105 -25.61 9.98 -2.81
CA PRO A 105 -26.93 10.10 -3.40
C PRO A 105 -27.80 10.93 -2.46
N GLY A 106 -28.19 12.13 -2.91
CA GLY A 106 -29.21 12.93 -2.25
C GLY A 106 -30.53 12.15 -2.18
N SER A 107 -31.05 12.00 -0.97
CA SER A 107 -32.41 11.58 -0.68
C SER A 107 -33.39 12.64 -1.18
N GLY A 108 -34.11 12.35 -2.26
CA GLY A 108 -35.30 13.08 -2.68
C GLY A 108 -36.52 12.23 -2.35
N THR A 109 -37.32 12.71 -1.38
CA THR A 109 -38.72 12.35 -1.15
C THR A 109 -39.60 12.79 -2.32
#